data_AF-A0AAD4R6T7-F1
#
_entry.id   AF-A0AAD4R6T7-F1
#
_cell.length_a   1.000
_cell.length_b   1.000
_cell.length_c   1.000
_cell.angle_alpha   90.00
_cell.angle_beta   90.00
_cell.angle_gamma   90.00
#
_symmetry.space_group_name_H-M   'P 1'
#
loop_
_entity.id
_entity.type
_entity.pdbx_description
1 polymer ?
#
loop_
_entity_poly.entity_id
_entity_poly.type
_entity_poly.pdbx_seq_one_letter_code
_entity_poly.pdbx_strand_id
1 'polypeptide(L)'
;MREDDWYRFQARIGLPPEDMASGNPENPRIGRVTNPPSVLGFGRVIHESLRLDERRRLVPVSSPNRASTGRYGFRKSGKSRIWGVVRGIEEINAIENDVSTMWKKRTERLMKRRRQDVHDVYEKCQTSSLGRPWVPPSTEYITREAEREARRNRRKRARELSKNTDKKVESHRDGLSSDDEETTSQQVVYKDTMASALEKAAGVFVDAEDDFCRIERILNRFIDWLMVDPDSYKDAFISLCIPKILAPFIRLELLDWKPLEEPHRALESWSWYKQILSVGMNNTGVDMESPEISNIIPSVVEKVVLPKIAKTIREQWNPLSLRQSMNLSKVLNSLAGHYPTVNASSKQMLDVLNAIYARAKASIEEDTFVPLYSKEAIESPATGCGAFLDQQFWNSIKLMRSLRCFRYLISDNCLEEMMIEGIVNRSVVLALQFSGITDPAMLPKCMAVLEEIPTSWLPTFRPASYQSLASLLGRVITEHKSRERDTCKKLQEFVNLCQKEPIKKEPPT
;
A
#
# COMPACT_ATOMS: atom_id res chain seq x y z
N MET A 1 -13.76 -26.54 29.30
CA MET A 1 -12.49 -26.73 28.57
C MET A 1 -11.39 -26.96 29.61
N ARG A 2 -10.27 -27.65 29.32
CA ARG A 2 -9.07 -27.58 30.19
C ARG A 2 -8.28 -26.33 29.74
N GLU A 3 -7.80 -25.53 30.69
CA GLU A 3 -7.08 -24.26 30.48
C GLU A 3 -5.94 -24.38 29.45
N ASP A 4 -5.24 -25.50 29.44
CA ASP A 4 -4.05 -25.75 28.61
C ASP A 4 -4.28 -25.69 27.09
N ASP A 5 -5.49 -26.01 26.61
CA ASP A 5 -5.83 -25.96 25.17
C ASP A 5 -5.98 -24.50 24.67
N TRP A 6 -6.22 -23.55 25.58
CA TRP A 6 -6.51 -22.14 25.29
C TRP A 6 -5.25 -21.27 25.23
N TYR A 7 -4.30 -21.47 26.15
CA TYR A 7 -2.99 -20.80 26.09
C TYR A 7 -2.28 -21.08 24.75
N ARG A 8 -2.48 -22.26 24.17
CA ARG A 8 -1.98 -22.64 22.84
C ARG A 8 -2.64 -21.88 21.69
N PHE A 9 -3.91 -21.50 21.81
CA PHE A 9 -4.61 -20.69 20.81
C PHE A 9 -4.23 -19.20 20.93
N GLN A 10 -4.18 -18.64 22.16
CA GLN A 10 -3.70 -17.27 22.41
C GLN A 10 -2.31 -17.03 21.82
N ALA A 11 -1.37 -17.95 22.07
CA ALA A 11 -0.02 -17.90 21.52
C ALA A 11 0.02 -17.90 19.98
N ARG A 12 -0.97 -18.52 19.32
CA ARG A 12 -1.02 -18.72 17.86
C ARG A 12 -1.69 -17.58 17.09
N ILE A 13 -2.55 -16.80 17.75
CA ILE A 13 -3.15 -15.57 17.22
C ILE A 13 -2.50 -14.27 17.73
N GLY A 14 -1.37 -14.39 18.45
CA GLY A 14 -0.58 -13.25 18.93
C GLY A 14 -1.17 -12.51 20.13
N LEU A 15 -1.98 -13.18 20.96
CA LEU A 15 -2.45 -12.66 22.24
C LEU A 15 -1.52 -13.13 23.37
N PRO A 16 -1.12 -12.25 24.31
CA PRO A 16 -0.28 -12.67 25.45
C PRO A 16 -1.02 -13.62 26.40
N PRO A 17 -0.33 -14.62 27.00
CA PRO A 17 -0.91 -15.53 27.99
C PRO A 17 -1.17 -14.84 29.35
N GLU A 18 -2.14 -15.35 30.12
CA GLU A 18 -2.73 -14.70 31.31
C GLU A 18 -1.87 -14.65 32.60
N ASP A 19 -0.67 -15.25 32.68
CA ASP A 19 0.07 -15.33 33.95
C ASP A 19 1.43 -14.62 33.94
N MET A 20 1.48 -13.44 34.56
CA MET A 20 2.64 -12.84 35.25
C MET A 20 2.15 -11.65 36.09
N ALA A 21 1.30 -11.91 37.10
CA ALA A 21 0.92 -10.91 38.08
C ALA A 21 0.56 -11.52 39.46
N SER A 22 1.45 -12.33 40.02
CA SER A 22 1.51 -12.47 41.49
C SER A 22 2.51 -11.41 41.99
N GLY A 23 1.98 -10.30 42.49
CA GLY A 23 2.78 -9.17 42.97
C GLY A 23 3.55 -9.49 44.26
N ASN A 24 4.67 -8.77 44.45
CA ASN A 24 5.24 -8.48 45.75
C ASN A 24 5.37 -6.94 45.86
N PRO A 25 4.73 -6.27 46.83
CA PRO A 25 4.56 -4.83 46.79
C PRO A 25 5.55 -4.08 47.69
N GLU A 26 6.81 -3.90 47.29
CA GLU A 26 7.69 -2.90 47.91
C GLU A 26 8.73 -2.36 46.91
N ASN A 27 8.38 -1.31 46.15
CA ASN A 27 9.29 -0.18 45.82
C ASN A 27 8.57 0.90 44.99
N PRO A 28 8.54 2.19 45.39
CA PRO A 28 7.94 3.25 44.60
C PRO A 28 9.02 3.96 43.77
N ARG A 29 9.08 3.73 42.45
CA ARG A 29 9.58 4.68 41.43
C ARG A 29 9.47 4.10 40.02
N ILE A 30 9.19 4.99 39.07
CA ILE A 30 9.08 4.84 37.61
C ILE A 30 7.64 4.54 37.13
N GLY A 31 6.99 5.60 36.63
CA GLY A 31 5.67 5.55 36.00
C GLY A 31 5.67 4.60 34.80
N ARG A 32 4.83 3.55 34.88
CA ARG A 32 4.51 2.65 33.77
C ARG A 32 3.12 3.00 33.25
N VAL A 33 3.06 3.17 31.93
CA VAL A 33 1.85 3.08 31.11
C VAL A 33 1.09 1.81 31.51
N THR A 34 -0.12 1.99 32.05
CA THR A 34 -1.00 0.88 32.43
C THR A 34 -1.51 0.20 31.15
N ASN A 35 -0.94 -0.95 30.81
CA ASN A 35 -1.56 -1.88 29.87
C ASN A 35 -2.89 -2.36 30.46
N PRO A 36 -3.96 -2.48 29.65
CA PRO A 36 -5.26 -2.97 30.13
C PRO A 36 -5.17 -4.44 30.58
N PRO A 37 -6.02 -4.86 31.53
CA PRO A 37 -6.09 -6.24 32.01
C PRO A 37 -6.45 -7.20 30.87
N SER A 38 -6.01 -8.46 31.02
CA SER A 38 -6.10 -9.55 30.04
C SER A 38 -7.47 -9.69 29.38
N VAL A 39 -7.46 -9.69 28.04
CA VAL A 39 -8.62 -9.92 27.18
C VAL A 39 -9.16 -11.33 27.42
N LEU A 40 -10.38 -11.42 27.96
CA LEU A 40 -11.12 -12.67 28.08
C LEU A 40 -11.11 -13.43 26.75
N GLY A 41 -10.75 -14.71 26.83
CA GLY A 41 -10.54 -15.52 25.64
C GLY A 41 -11.78 -15.68 24.76
N PHE A 42 -11.64 -15.51 23.44
CA PHE A 42 -12.68 -15.71 22.41
C PHE A 42 -13.51 -17.00 22.58
N GLY A 43 -12.89 -18.10 22.99
CA GLY A 43 -13.58 -19.35 23.30
C GLY A 43 -14.46 -19.26 24.56
N ARG A 44 -14.05 -18.49 25.58
CA ARG A 44 -14.84 -18.17 26.78
C ARG A 44 -15.96 -17.19 26.46
N VAL A 45 -15.74 -16.23 25.56
CA VAL A 45 -16.74 -15.25 25.08
C VAL A 45 -17.85 -15.93 24.29
N ILE A 46 -17.51 -16.81 23.33
CA ILE A 46 -18.50 -17.63 22.61
C ILE A 46 -19.16 -18.64 23.56
N HIS A 47 -18.40 -19.26 24.47
CA HIS A 47 -18.97 -20.20 25.45
C HIS A 47 -19.89 -19.50 26.46
N GLU A 48 -19.60 -18.25 26.86
CA GLU A 48 -20.44 -17.47 27.76
C GLU A 48 -21.66 -16.92 27.03
N SER A 49 -21.53 -16.47 25.77
CA SER A 49 -22.67 -16.17 24.89
C SER A 49 -23.59 -17.39 24.69
N LEU A 50 -23.02 -18.58 24.44
CA LEU A 50 -23.76 -19.85 24.36
C LEU A 50 -24.38 -20.25 25.70
N ARG A 51 -23.69 -19.99 26.83
CA ARG A 51 -24.19 -20.26 28.19
C ARG A 51 -25.32 -19.31 28.58
N LEU A 52 -25.27 -18.06 28.13
CA LEU A 52 -26.33 -17.07 28.32
C LEU A 52 -27.55 -17.41 27.44
N ASP A 53 -27.35 -17.92 26.22
CA ASP A 53 -28.41 -18.48 25.37
C ASP A 53 -29.05 -19.74 26.02
N GLU A 54 -28.25 -20.60 26.65
CA GLU A 54 -28.72 -21.76 27.44
C GLU A 54 -29.58 -21.31 28.64
N ARG A 55 -29.25 -20.19 29.29
CA ARG A 55 -30.06 -19.59 30.36
C ARG A 55 -31.36 -18.96 29.85
N ARG A 56 -31.41 -18.43 28.62
CA ARG A 56 -32.66 -17.92 28.01
C ARG A 56 -33.60 -19.05 27.56
N ARG A 57 -33.07 -20.17 27.07
CA ARG A 57 -33.88 -21.35 26.67
C ARG A 57 -34.41 -22.16 27.85
N LEU A 58 -33.83 -21.99 29.04
CA LEU A 58 -34.29 -22.57 30.29
C LEU A 58 -35.29 -21.65 31.01
N VAL A 59 -36.35 -21.21 30.32
CA VAL A 59 -37.63 -20.94 31.01
C VAL A 59 -38.27 -22.32 31.23
N PRO A 60 -38.61 -22.72 32.46
CA PRO A 60 -38.94 -24.10 32.76
C PRO A 60 -40.31 -24.47 32.15
N VAL A 61 -40.29 -25.26 31.07
CA VAL A 61 -41.40 -26.19 30.82
C VAL A 61 -41.04 -27.48 31.55
N SER A 62 -41.83 -27.76 32.58
CA SER A 62 -41.77 -28.88 33.49
C SER A 62 -41.71 -30.23 32.75
N SER A 63 -40.59 -30.97 32.90
CA SER A 63 -40.57 -32.44 32.91
C SER A 63 -39.16 -32.96 33.25
N PRO A 64 -38.98 -33.66 34.39
CA PRO A 64 -37.70 -34.24 34.76
C PRO A 64 -37.64 -35.69 34.25
N ASN A 65 -36.94 -35.94 33.13
CA ASN A 65 -36.19 -37.19 32.87
C ASN A 65 -35.66 -37.27 31.43
N ARG A 66 -34.46 -36.71 31.19
CA ARG A 66 -33.48 -37.10 30.14
C ARG A 66 -32.33 -36.06 30.09
N ALA A 67 -31.49 -36.01 31.11
CA ALA A 67 -30.46 -34.94 31.23
C ALA A 67 -28.99 -35.39 31.14
N SER A 68 -28.69 -36.69 31.05
CA SER A 68 -27.31 -37.18 31.17
C SER A 68 -26.60 -37.54 29.85
N THR A 69 -27.32 -37.88 28.79
CA THR A 69 -26.72 -38.29 27.50
C THR A 69 -26.54 -37.15 26.48
N GLY A 70 -27.33 -36.07 26.57
CA GLY A 70 -27.23 -34.91 25.67
C GLY A 70 -26.05 -33.96 25.97
N ARG A 71 -25.66 -33.79 27.24
CA ARG A 71 -24.59 -32.87 27.66
C ARG A 71 -23.19 -33.30 27.21
N TYR A 72 -22.94 -34.61 27.09
CA TYR A 72 -21.65 -35.15 26.64
C TYR A 72 -21.49 -35.11 25.11
N GLY A 73 -22.58 -35.30 24.35
CA GLY A 73 -22.57 -35.15 22.89
C GLY A 73 -22.38 -33.70 22.44
N PHE A 74 -23.03 -32.75 23.12
CA PHE A 74 -22.93 -31.33 22.80
C PHE A 74 -21.56 -30.73 23.15
N ARG A 75 -20.95 -31.11 24.29
CA ARG A 75 -19.57 -30.71 24.65
C ARG A 75 -18.50 -31.26 23.71
N LYS A 76 -18.67 -32.48 23.17
CA LYS A 76 -17.79 -33.02 22.13
C LYS A 76 -17.99 -32.31 20.79
N SER A 77 -19.24 -31.99 20.44
CA SER A 77 -19.59 -31.27 19.20
C SER A 77 -19.07 -29.83 19.21
N GLY A 78 -19.22 -29.07 20.30
CA GLY A 78 -18.71 -27.69 20.42
C GLY A 78 -17.18 -27.58 20.32
N LYS A 79 -16.43 -28.58 20.84
CA LYS A 79 -14.97 -28.66 20.66
C LYS A 79 -14.58 -28.87 19.19
N SER A 80 -15.32 -29.70 18.47
CA SER A 80 -15.09 -29.96 17.05
C SER A 80 -15.41 -28.74 16.17
N ARG A 81 -16.44 -27.96 16.53
CA ARG A 81 -16.89 -26.76 15.80
C ARG A 81 -15.90 -25.60 15.90
N ILE A 82 -15.39 -25.32 17.11
CA ILE A 82 -14.34 -24.30 17.32
C ILE A 82 -13.04 -24.74 16.64
N TRP A 83 -12.69 -26.02 16.70
CA TRP A 83 -11.52 -26.55 15.97
C TRP A 83 -11.63 -26.36 14.45
N GLY A 84 -12.85 -26.43 13.88
CA GLY A 84 -13.09 -26.14 12.47
C GLY A 84 -12.77 -24.70 12.08
N VAL A 85 -13.20 -23.72 12.89
CA VAL A 85 -12.87 -22.30 12.68
C VAL A 85 -11.38 -22.03 12.87
N VAL A 86 -10.76 -22.63 13.89
CA VAL A 86 -9.31 -22.50 14.14
C VAL A 86 -8.48 -23.09 13.01
N ARG A 87 -8.86 -24.28 12.50
CA ARG A 87 -8.24 -24.87 11.31
C ARG A 87 -8.41 -23.98 10.09
N GLY A 88 -9.62 -23.44 9.89
CA GLY A 88 -9.91 -22.52 8.80
C GLY A 88 -9.01 -21.28 8.80
N ILE A 89 -8.63 -20.75 9.97
CA ILE A 89 -7.69 -19.61 10.06
C ILE A 89 -6.30 -19.96 9.53
N GLU A 90 -5.79 -21.17 9.77
CA GLU A 90 -4.50 -21.61 9.24
C GLU A 90 -4.54 -21.77 7.73
N GLU A 91 -5.64 -22.32 7.21
CA GLU A 91 -5.89 -22.47 5.78
C GLU A 91 -5.99 -21.09 5.09
N ILE A 92 -6.68 -20.12 5.70
CA ILE A 92 -6.77 -18.73 5.21
C ILE A 92 -5.38 -18.11 5.11
N ASN A 93 -4.55 -18.27 6.16
CA ASN A 93 -3.19 -17.75 6.15
C ASN A 93 -2.35 -18.36 5.02
N ALA A 94 -2.50 -19.67 4.76
CA ALA A 94 -1.81 -20.34 3.66
C ALA A 94 -2.28 -19.84 2.30
N ILE A 95 -3.60 -19.74 2.08
CA ILE A 95 -4.20 -19.23 0.82
C ILE A 95 -3.73 -17.80 0.54
N GLU A 96 -3.81 -16.91 1.54
CA GLU A 96 -3.33 -15.54 1.37
C GLU A 96 -1.83 -15.47 1.11
N ASN A 97 -1.05 -16.34 1.76
CA ASN A 97 0.40 -16.38 1.56
C ASN A 97 0.76 -16.83 0.14
N ASP A 98 0.03 -17.79 -0.44
CA ASP A 98 0.20 -18.22 -1.82
C ASP A 98 -0.03 -17.06 -2.79
N VAL A 99 -1.16 -16.35 -2.62
CA VAL A 99 -1.52 -15.20 -3.47
C VAL A 99 -0.53 -14.04 -3.28
N SER A 100 -0.19 -13.69 -2.04
CA SER A 100 0.78 -12.65 -1.71
C SER A 100 2.17 -12.96 -2.27
N THR A 101 2.63 -14.20 -2.14
CA THR A 101 3.94 -14.64 -2.67
C THR A 101 3.98 -14.56 -4.18
N MET A 102 2.91 -14.95 -4.87
CA MET A 102 2.78 -14.84 -6.33
C MET A 102 2.91 -13.38 -6.80
N TRP A 103 2.16 -12.46 -6.20
CA TRP A 103 2.22 -11.04 -6.55
C TRP A 103 3.55 -10.39 -6.16
N LYS A 104 4.13 -10.75 -5.02
CA LYS A 104 5.46 -10.30 -4.62
C LYS A 104 6.52 -10.71 -5.64
N LYS A 105 6.55 -12.00 -6.03
CA LYS A 105 7.47 -12.53 -7.06
C LYS A 105 7.28 -11.83 -8.40
N ARG A 106 6.04 -11.51 -8.78
CA ARG A 106 5.75 -10.72 -9.99
C ARG A 106 6.44 -9.36 -9.93
N THR A 107 6.22 -8.60 -8.86
CA THR A 107 6.80 -7.25 -8.69
C THR A 107 8.33 -7.30 -8.65
N GLU A 108 8.92 -8.21 -7.87
CA GLU A 108 10.39 -8.39 -7.79
C GLU A 108 11.00 -8.72 -9.16
N ARG A 109 10.36 -9.60 -9.93
CA ARG A 109 10.82 -9.95 -11.28
C ARG A 109 10.79 -8.74 -12.22
N LEU A 110 9.71 -7.96 -12.20
CA LEU A 110 9.59 -6.75 -13.03
C LEU A 110 10.67 -5.72 -12.67
N MET A 111 10.90 -5.49 -11.37
CA MET A 111 11.96 -4.60 -10.88
C MET A 111 13.36 -5.08 -11.29
N LYS A 112 13.65 -6.37 -11.06
CA LYS A 112 14.94 -6.97 -11.45
C LYS A 112 15.18 -6.87 -12.96
N ARG A 113 14.15 -7.15 -13.77
CA ARG A 113 14.22 -7.00 -15.24
C ARG A 113 14.57 -5.57 -15.62
N ARG A 114 13.88 -4.59 -15.06
CA ARG A 114 14.12 -3.17 -15.35
C ARG A 114 15.54 -2.73 -14.96
N ARG A 115 16.03 -3.15 -13.79
CA ARG A 115 17.41 -2.84 -13.36
C ARG A 115 18.45 -3.48 -14.28
N GLN A 116 18.24 -4.73 -14.67
CA GLN A 116 19.07 -5.40 -15.67
C GLN A 116 19.03 -4.66 -17.01
N ASP A 117 17.85 -4.17 -17.41
CA ASP A 117 17.70 -3.41 -18.65
C ASP A 117 18.51 -2.10 -18.63
N VAL A 118 18.52 -1.39 -17.51
CA VAL A 118 19.34 -0.18 -17.34
C VAL A 118 20.83 -0.52 -17.40
N HIS A 119 21.26 -1.60 -16.72
CA HIS A 119 22.65 -2.05 -16.73
C HIS A 119 23.14 -2.42 -18.13
N ASP A 120 22.36 -3.23 -18.85
CA ASP A 120 22.68 -3.68 -20.21
C ASP A 120 22.84 -2.50 -21.19
N VAL A 121 22.00 -1.45 -21.06
CA VAL A 121 22.11 -0.23 -21.89
C VAL A 121 23.32 0.61 -21.46
N TYR A 122 23.57 0.72 -20.15
CA TYR A 122 24.75 1.41 -19.64
C TYR A 122 26.04 0.80 -20.17
N GLU A 123 26.24 -0.52 -20.07
CA GLU A 123 27.45 -1.19 -20.57
C GLU A 123 27.65 -1.00 -22.09
N LYS A 124 26.55 -1.05 -22.85
CA LYS A 124 26.58 -0.81 -24.30
C LYS A 124 27.03 0.61 -24.62
N CYS A 125 26.39 1.61 -24.01
CA CYS A 125 26.76 3.01 -24.16
C CYS A 125 28.19 3.29 -23.67
N GLN A 126 28.60 2.71 -22.54
CA GLN A 126 29.95 2.86 -22.00
C GLN A 126 31.00 2.31 -22.98
N THR A 127 30.77 1.14 -23.57
CA THR A 127 31.67 0.55 -24.58
C THR A 127 31.79 1.45 -25.81
N SER A 128 30.66 1.95 -26.31
CA SER A 128 30.63 2.87 -27.45
C SER A 128 31.28 4.22 -27.13
N SER A 129 31.14 4.73 -25.91
CA SER A 129 31.79 5.97 -25.46
C SER A 129 33.32 5.88 -25.49
N LEU A 130 33.88 4.67 -25.32
CA LEU A 130 35.31 4.39 -25.44
C LEU A 130 35.76 4.13 -26.89
N GLY A 131 34.88 4.32 -27.88
CA GLY A 131 35.17 4.05 -29.30
C GLY A 131 35.33 2.56 -29.63
N ARG A 132 34.92 1.66 -28.73
CA ARG A 132 35.06 0.21 -28.92
C ARG A 132 33.81 -0.36 -29.59
N PRO A 133 33.96 -1.33 -30.50
CA PRO A 133 32.81 -2.04 -31.06
C PRO A 133 32.09 -2.82 -29.95
N TRP A 134 30.76 -2.72 -29.92
CA TRP A 134 29.96 -3.50 -28.97
C TRP A 134 29.89 -4.96 -29.40
N VAL A 135 30.25 -5.86 -28.48
CA VAL A 135 30.09 -7.31 -28.65
C VAL A 135 29.17 -7.81 -27.53
N PRO A 136 28.00 -8.40 -27.85
CA PRO A 136 27.11 -8.96 -26.85
C PRO A 136 27.84 -9.99 -25.96
N PRO A 137 27.78 -9.86 -24.62
CA PRO A 137 28.54 -10.73 -23.72
C PRO A 137 28.01 -12.18 -23.69
N SER A 138 26.74 -12.40 -24.07
CA SER A 138 26.13 -13.73 -24.11
C SER A 138 24.90 -13.81 -25.02
N THR A 139 24.46 -15.03 -25.34
CA THR A 139 23.19 -15.29 -26.04
C THR A 139 21.97 -14.84 -25.23
N GLU A 140 22.05 -14.92 -23.90
CA GLU A 140 21.02 -14.42 -23.00
C GLU A 140 20.88 -12.89 -23.10
N TYR A 141 21.99 -12.16 -23.21
CA TYR A 141 21.95 -10.71 -23.43
C TYR A 141 21.18 -10.38 -24.72
N ILE A 142 21.49 -11.08 -25.81
CA ILE A 142 20.82 -10.87 -27.12
C ILE A 142 19.31 -11.10 -26.98
N THR A 143 18.92 -12.15 -26.26
CA THR A 143 17.51 -12.46 -26.00
C THR A 143 16.84 -11.33 -25.20
N ARG A 144 17.46 -10.86 -24.12
CA ARG A 144 16.94 -9.74 -23.30
C ARG A 144 16.84 -8.43 -24.07
N GLU A 145 17.82 -8.13 -24.92
CA GLU A 145 17.81 -6.94 -25.79
C GLU A 145 16.65 -7.00 -26.79
N ALA A 146 16.48 -8.15 -27.47
CA ALA A 146 15.37 -8.37 -28.39
C ALA A 146 14.00 -8.27 -27.69
N GLU A 147 13.86 -8.84 -26.48
CA GLU A 147 12.64 -8.72 -25.67
C GLU A 147 12.34 -7.28 -25.24
N ARG A 148 13.37 -6.52 -24.86
CA ARG A 148 13.26 -5.09 -24.52
C ARG A 148 12.81 -4.27 -25.72
N GLU A 149 13.38 -4.51 -26.88
CA GLU A 149 12.99 -3.84 -28.12
C GLU A 149 11.58 -4.23 -28.55
N ALA A 150 11.20 -5.50 -28.47
CA ALA A 150 9.84 -5.97 -28.74
C ALA A 150 8.81 -5.26 -27.83
N ARG A 151 9.11 -5.10 -26.53
CA ARG A 151 8.27 -4.33 -25.60
C ARG A 151 8.16 -2.86 -26.01
N ARG A 152 9.28 -2.20 -26.34
CA ARG A 152 9.28 -0.81 -26.84
C ARG A 152 8.45 -0.66 -28.11
N ASN A 153 8.58 -1.57 -29.07
CA ASN A 153 7.84 -1.55 -30.32
C ASN A 153 6.33 -1.78 -30.11
N ARG A 154 5.93 -2.70 -29.21
CA ARG A 154 4.51 -2.87 -28.83
C ARG A 154 3.93 -1.58 -28.24
N ARG A 155 4.63 -0.92 -27.32
CA ARG A 155 4.20 0.37 -26.74
C ARG A 155 4.08 1.46 -27.80
N LYS A 156 5.05 1.55 -28.71
CA LYS A 156 5.03 2.53 -29.80
C LYS A 156 3.80 2.35 -30.68
N ARG A 157 3.52 1.11 -31.12
CA ARG A 157 2.33 0.77 -31.91
C ARG A 157 1.02 1.05 -31.17
N ALA A 158 0.92 0.68 -29.89
CA ALA A 158 -0.28 0.95 -29.09
C ALA A 158 -0.61 2.45 -29.01
N ARG A 159 0.42 3.30 -28.90
CA ARG A 159 0.27 4.77 -28.90
C ARG A 159 -0.09 5.34 -30.26
N GLU A 160 0.47 4.79 -31.33
CA GLU A 160 0.12 5.18 -32.69
C GLU A 160 -1.36 4.88 -32.98
N LEU A 161 -1.85 3.72 -32.52
CA LEU A 161 -3.26 3.35 -32.61
C LEU A 161 -4.16 4.28 -31.77
N SER A 162 -3.75 4.65 -30.55
CA SER A 162 -4.55 5.52 -29.67
C SER A 162 -4.57 7.00 -30.12
N LYS A 163 -3.57 7.44 -30.89
CA LYS A 163 -3.51 8.81 -31.44
C LYS A 163 -4.57 9.07 -32.50
N ASN A 164 -5.14 8.04 -33.12
CA ASN A 164 -6.24 8.19 -34.07
C ASN A 164 -7.57 8.56 -33.42
N THR A 165 -7.68 8.54 -32.08
CA THR A 165 -8.93 8.80 -31.36
C THR A 165 -9.01 10.12 -30.61
N ASP A 166 -7.91 10.85 -30.34
CA ASP A 166 -8.00 12.18 -29.70
C ASP A 166 -6.76 13.09 -29.88
N LYS A 167 -7.01 14.40 -29.86
CA LYS A 167 -6.10 15.52 -30.18
C LYS A 167 -4.76 15.52 -29.42
N LYS A 168 -3.70 15.88 -30.15
CA LYS A 168 -2.40 16.45 -29.70
C LYS A 168 -1.81 15.84 -28.42
N VAL A 169 -1.62 14.52 -28.41
CA VAL A 169 -0.77 13.87 -27.40
C VAL A 169 0.68 14.30 -27.65
N GLU A 170 1.27 15.01 -26.69
CA GLU A 170 2.70 15.32 -26.63
C GLU A 170 3.55 14.10 -27.03
N SER A 171 4.67 14.36 -27.72
CA SER A 171 5.62 13.30 -28.07
C SER A 171 6.03 12.55 -26.80
N HIS A 172 5.66 11.26 -26.71
CA HIS A 172 6.08 10.40 -25.60
C HIS A 172 7.59 10.47 -25.42
N ARG A 173 8.04 10.81 -24.20
CA ARG A 173 9.45 10.82 -23.83
C ARG A 173 9.87 9.44 -23.34
N ASP A 174 10.98 8.93 -23.87
CA ASP A 174 11.57 7.70 -23.37
C ASP A 174 12.00 7.88 -21.90
N GLY A 175 11.67 6.91 -21.04
CA GLY A 175 11.77 7.02 -19.58
C GLY A 175 10.43 7.23 -18.86
N LEU A 176 9.34 7.53 -19.58
CA LEU A 176 8.00 7.62 -18.96
C LEU A 176 7.25 6.26 -18.89
N SER A 177 7.78 5.20 -19.50
CA SER A 177 7.18 3.86 -19.46
C SER A 177 7.31 3.21 -18.08
N SER A 178 6.30 2.46 -17.62
CA SER A 178 6.40 1.66 -16.37
C SER A 178 7.08 0.31 -16.60
N ASP A 179 7.13 -0.10 -17.86
CA ASP A 179 7.73 -1.36 -18.26
C ASP A 179 7.09 -2.58 -17.56
N ASP A 180 5.76 -2.52 -17.40
CA ASP A 180 4.93 -3.50 -16.70
C ASP A 180 4.45 -4.64 -17.64
N GLU A 181 4.93 -4.73 -18.88
CA GLU A 181 4.47 -5.74 -19.84
C GLU A 181 4.94 -7.15 -19.47
N GLU A 182 4.03 -8.10 -19.58
CA GLU A 182 4.22 -9.50 -19.21
C GLU A 182 3.81 -10.41 -20.36
N THR A 183 4.38 -11.62 -20.37
CA THR A 183 4.05 -12.64 -21.37
C THR A 183 2.70 -13.29 -21.06
N THR A 184 2.04 -13.84 -22.08
CA THR A 184 0.78 -14.55 -21.91
C THR A 184 0.91 -15.74 -20.96
N SER A 185 2.03 -16.47 -21.00
CA SER A 185 2.28 -17.60 -20.09
C SER A 185 2.32 -17.16 -18.62
N GLN A 186 2.98 -16.04 -18.32
CA GLN A 186 3.01 -15.47 -16.97
C GLN A 186 1.60 -15.07 -16.51
N GLN A 187 0.81 -14.44 -17.38
CA GLN A 187 -0.57 -14.06 -17.06
C GLN A 187 -1.47 -15.27 -16.78
N VAL A 188 -1.29 -16.37 -17.52
CA VAL A 188 -2.01 -17.63 -17.28
C VAL A 188 -1.66 -18.19 -15.90
N VAL A 189 -0.37 -18.24 -15.54
CA VAL A 189 0.06 -18.71 -14.21
C VAL A 189 -0.59 -17.90 -13.08
N TYR A 190 -0.71 -16.57 -13.23
CA TYR A 190 -1.37 -15.73 -12.22
C TYR A 190 -2.86 -16.03 -12.11
N LYS A 191 -3.54 -16.19 -13.25
CA LYS A 191 -4.96 -16.54 -13.30
C LYS A 191 -5.21 -17.91 -12.66
N ASP A 192 -4.39 -18.91 -12.97
CA ASP A 192 -4.54 -20.27 -12.43
C ASP A 192 -4.25 -20.31 -10.93
N THR A 193 -3.19 -19.63 -10.48
CA THR A 193 -2.87 -19.54 -9.04
C THR A 193 -4.00 -18.83 -8.30
N MET A 194 -4.57 -17.78 -8.88
CA MET A 194 -5.69 -17.05 -8.29
C MET A 194 -6.96 -17.90 -8.25
N ALA A 195 -7.29 -18.60 -9.34
CA ALA A 195 -8.45 -19.48 -9.43
C ALA A 195 -8.36 -20.62 -8.38
N SER A 196 -7.20 -21.26 -8.26
CA SER A 196 -6.97 -22.28 -7.23
C SER A 196 -7.10 -21.72 -5.81
N ALA A 197 -6.58 -20.51 -5.56
CA ALA A 197 -6.72 -19.86 -4.26
C ALA A 197 -8.18 -19.53 -3.91
N LEU A 198 -8.96 -19.06 -4.88
CA LEU A 198 -10.40 -18.79 -4.72
C LEU A 198 -11.21 -20.07 -4.49
N GLU A 199 -10.88 -21.16 -5.18
CA GLU A 199 -11.51 -22.46 -4.97
C GLU A 199 -11.24 -22.99 -3.55
N LYS A 200 -9.99 -22.95 -3.10
CA LYS A 200 -9.62 -23.29 -1.71
C LYS A 200 -10.35 -22.40 -0.72
N ALA A 201 -10.42 -21.09 -0.96
CA ALA A 201 -11.10 -20.12 -0.11
C ALA A 201 -12.60 -20.44 0.05
N ALA A 202 -13.28 -20.88 -1.03
CA ALA A 202 -14.68 -21.28 -0.98
C ALA A 202 -14.90 -22.55 -0.12
N GLY A 203 -13.88 -23.42 -0.02
CA GLY A 203 -13.93 -24.66 0.75
C GLY A 203 -13.72 -24.50 2.27
N VAL A 204 -13.08 -23.40 2.72
CA VAL A 204 -12.59 -23.24 4.11
C VAL A 204 -13.68 -23.44 5.17
N PHE A 205 -14.90 -22.96 4.90
CA PHE A 205 -16.00 -22.94 5.87
C PHE A 205 -17.17 -23.85 5.50
N VAL A 206 -17.00 -24.77 4.55
CA VAL A 206 -18.09 -25.68 4.11
C VAL A 206 -18.61 -26.55 5.25
N ASP A 207 -17.71 -27.03 6.12
CA ASP A 207 -18.06 -27.88 7.26
C ASP A 207 -18.38 -27.07 8.54
N ALA A 208 -18.36 -25.74 8.45
CA ALA A 208 -18.66 -24.86 9.59
C ALA A 208 -20.16 -24.54 9.63
N GLU A 209 -20.75 -24.61 10.83
CA GLU A 209 -22.14 -24.22 11.05
C GLU A 209 -22.31 -22.70 10.86
N ASP A 210 -23.38 -22.29 10.18
CA ASP A 210 -23.60 -20.89 9.75
C ASP A 210 -23.48 -19.89 10.91
N ASP A 211 -23.88 -20.28 12.12
CA ASP A 211 -23.82 -19.46 13.33
C ASP A 211 -22.38 -19.06 13.74
N PHE A 212 -21.36 -19.72 13.19
CA PHE A 212 -19.95 -19.48 13.48
C PHE A 212 -19.12 -19.05 12.26
N CYS A 213 -19.70 -19.02 11.05
CA CYS A 213 -19.00 -18.62 9.83
C CYS A 213 -19.68 -17.50 9.02
N ARG A 214 -20.93 -17.12 9.36
CA ARG A 214 -21.62 -15.99 8.73
C ARG A 214 -21.46 -14.72 9.57
N ILE A 215 -20.94 -13.66 8.97
CA ILE A 215 -20.68 -12.37 9.64
C ILE A 215 -21.94 -11.84 10.32
N GLU A 216 -23.08 -11.84 9.61
CA GLU A 216 -24.35 -11.37 10.14
C GLU A 216 -24.79 -12.15 11.40
N ARG A 217 -24.68 -13.49 11.38
CA ARG A 217 -25.08 -14.33 12.52
C ARG A 217 -24.17 -14.15 13.73
N ILE A 218 -22.86 -14.06 13.49
CA ILE A 218 -21.87 -13.79 14.53
C ILE A 218 -22.17 -12.45 15.20
N LEU A 219 -22.42 -11.41 14.41
CA LEU A 219 -22.67 -10.06 14.93
C LEU A 219 -24.01 -9.94 15.65
N ASN A 220 -25.09 -10.56 15.14
CA ASN A 220 -26.38 -10.55 15.83
C ASN A 220 -26.27 -11.16 17.24
N ARG A 221 -25.46 -12.21 17.44
CA ARG A 221 -25.18 -12.75 18.80
C ARG A 221 -24.50 -11.75 19.72
N PHE A 222 -23.60 -10.92 19.21
CA PHE A 222 -22.95 -9.87 19.99
C PHE A 222 -23.90 -8.72 20.30
N ILE A 223 -24.77 -8.35 19.36
CA ILE A 223 -25.82 -7.37 19.60
C ILE A 223 -26.82 -7.87 20.64
N ASP A 224 -27.27 -9.11 20.54
CA ASP A 224 -28.21 -9.70 21.51
C ASP A 224 -27.62 -9.74 22.92
N TRP A 225 -26.29 -9.84 23.05
CA TRP A 225 -25.60 -9.71 24.32
C TRP A 225 -25.54 -8.25 24.77
N LEU A 226 -25.13 -7.32 23.91
CA LEU A 226 -25.14 -5.89 24.21
C LEU A 226 -26.52 -5.41 24.69
N MET A 227 -27.61 -5.94 24.13
CA MET A 227 -28.98 -5.59 24.54
C MET A 227 -29.37 -6.11 25.93
N VAL A 228 -28.84 -7.27 26.34
CA VAL A 228 -29.26 -7.93 27.58
C VAL A 228 -28.34 -7.66 28.75
N ASP A 229 -27.06 -7.50 28.49
CA ASP A 229 -26.06 -7.17 29.51
C ASP A 229 -24.96 -6.27 28.91
N PRO A 230 -25.23 -4.96 28.78
CA PRO A 230 -24.27 -4.00 28.25
C PRO A 230 -22.99 -3.90 29.08
N ASP A 231 -23.10 -4.06 30.40
CA ASP A 231 -21.97 -3.94 31.32
C ASP A 231 -21.01 -5.13 31.11
N SER A 232 -21.53 -6.36 31.05
CA SER A 232 -20.71 -7.53 30.74
C SER A 232 -20.10 -7.47 29.34
N TYR A 233 -20.82 -6.93 28.35
CA TYR A 233 -20.29 -6.71 27.00
C TYR A 233 -19.09 -5.75 27.00
N LYS A 234 -19.18 -4.66 27.77
CA LYS A 234 -18.11 -3.65 27.91
C LYS A 234 -16.93 -4.21 28.69
N ASP A 235 -17.17 -4.88 29.81
CA ASP A 235 -16.14 -5.50 30.65
C ASP A 235 -15.36 -6.59 29.89
N ALA A 236 -16.00 -7.27 28.93
CA ALA A 236 -15.35 -8.24 28.05
C ALA A 236 -14.65 -7.62 26.84
N PHE A 237 -14.67 -6.30 26.68
CA PHE A 237 -14.04 -5.55 25.59
C PHE A 237 -14.46 -6.04 24.19
N ILE A 238 -15.73 -6.42 24.02
CA ILE A 238 -16.20 -7.07 22.79
C ILE A 238 -16.00 -6.20 21.55
N SER A 239 -16.27 -4.89 21.63
CA SER A 239 -16.05 -3.96 20.52
C SER A 239 -14.60 -3.99 19.98
N LEU A 240 -13.60 -4.24 20.83
CA LEU A 240 -12.20 -4.36 20.44
C LEU A 240 -11.87 -5.72 19.80
N CYS A 241 -12.69 -6.73 20.08
CA CYS A 241 -12.53 -8.08 19.56
C CYS A 241 -13.19 -8.25 18.18
N ILE A 242 -14.31 -7.55 17.92
CA ILE A 242 -15.09 -7.70 16.68
C ILE A 242 -14.22 -7.65 15.41
N PRO A 243 -13.33 -6.66 15.19
CA PRO A 243 -12.51 -6.64 13.98
C PRO A 243 -11.61 -7.87 13.82
N LYS A 244 -11.08 -8.41 14.93
CA LYS A 244 -10.26 -9.62 14.92
C LYS A 244 -11.07 -10.86 14.59
N ILE A 245 -12.31 -10.92 15.07
CA ILE A 245 -13.25 -12.01 14.81
C ILE A 245 -13.69 -12.02 13.36
N LEU A 246 -13.95 -10.84 12.79
CA LEU A 246 -14.39 -10.70 11.40
C LEU A 246 -13.25 -10.83 10.40
N ALA A 247 -12.01 -10.55 10.81
CA ALA A 247 -10.86 -10.50 9.92
C ALA A 247 -10.72 -11.72 8.98
N PRO A 248 -10.84 -12.99 9.44
CA PRO A 248 -10.66 -14.16 8.56
C PRO A 248 -11.65 -14.19 7.38
N PHE A 249 -12.92 -13.83 7.62
CA PHE A 249 -13.96 -13.81 6.59
C PHE A 249 -13.73 -12.68 5.58
N ILE A 250 -13.44 -11.49 6.09
CA ILE A 250 -13.20 -10.29 5.28
C ILE A 250 -11.94 -10.46 4.44
N ARG A 251 -10.89 -11.08 5.01
CA ARG A 251 -9.64 -11.39 4.32
C ARG A 251 -9.85 -12.32 3.11
N LEU A 252 -10.70 -13.34 3.25
CA LEU A 252 -11.06 -14.22 2.14
C LEU A 252 -11.82 -13.46 1.04
N GLU A 253 -12.78 -12.61 1.40
CA GLU A 253 -13.47 -11.79 0.41
C GLU A 253 -12.49 -10.85 -0.31
N LEU A 254 -11.58 -10.22 0.41
CA LEU A 254 -10.58 -9.30 -0.13
C LEU A 254 -9.40 -9.98 -0.86
N LEU A 255 -9.44 -11.30 -1.07
CA LEU A 255 -8.34 -12.03 -1.71
C LEU A 255 -8.06 -11.55 -3.14
N ASP A 256 -9.12 -11.28 -3.93
CA ASP A 256 -9.04 -10.75 -5.31
C ASP A 256 -9.07 -9.22 -5.38
N TRP A 257 -8.96 -8.53 -4.24
CA TRP A 257 -8.95 -7.08 -4.25
C TRP A 257 -7.61 -6.55 -4.77
N LYS A 258 -7.66 -5.82 -5.89
CA LYS A 258 -6.49 -5.25 -6.60
C LYS A 258 -6.47 -3.72 -6.53
N PRO A 259 -6.15 -3.11 -5.37
CA PRO A 259 -6.21 -1.65 -5.19
C PRO A 259 -5.24 -0.87 -6.09
N LEU A 260 -4.18 -1.53 -6.60
CA LEU A 260 -3.21 -0.91 -7.52
C LEU A 260 -3.69 -0.89 -8.98
N GLU A 261 -4.69 -1.69 -9.34
CA GLU A 261 -5.19 -1.83 -10.72
C GLU A 261 -6.63 -1.31 -10.87
N GLU A 262 -7.49 -1.58 -9.88
CA GLU A 262 -8.92 -1.27 -9.89
C GLU A 262 -9.29 -0.35 -8.69
N PRO A 263 -8.97 0.95 -8.74
CA PRO A 263 -9.17 1.85 -7.60
C PRO A 263 -10.65 2.19 -7.33
N HIS A 264 -11.56 1.84 -8.25
CA HIS A 264 -12.98 2.22 -8.20
C HIS A 264 -13.87 1.18 -7.51
N ARG A 265 -13.33 0.04 -7.09
CA ARG A 265 -14.10 -0.98 -6.39
C ARG A 265 -14.31 -0.55 -4.93
N ALA A 266 -15.43 0.13 -4.70
CA ALA A 266 -15.84 0.68 -3.41
C ALA A 266 -16.04 -0.43 -2.35
N LEU A 267 -15.73 -0.14 -1.08
CA LEU A 267 -15.85 -1.13 0.01
C LEU A 267 -17.31 -1.54 0.25
N GLU A 268 -18.23 -0.60 0.01
CA GLU A 268 -19.68 -0.72 0.14
C GLU A 268 -20.27 -1.78 -0.79
N SER A 269 -19.56 -2.12 -1.88
CA SER A 269 -20.00 -3.14 -2.83
C SER A 269 -19.84 -4.57 -2.30
N TRP A 270 -18.93 -4.79 -1.34
CA TRP A 270 -18.56 -6.10 -0.84
C TRP A 270 -19.62 -6.71 0.08
N SER A 271 -19.64 -8.05 0.16
CA SER A 271 -20.67 -8.76 0.93
C SER A 271 -20.48 -8.53 2.42
N TRP A 272 -19.24 -8.59 2.92
CA TRP A 272 -18.95 -8.30 4.33
C TRP A 272 -19.47 -6.93 4.77
N TYR A 273 -19.35 -5.90 3.91
CA TYR A 273 -19.78 -4.55 4.24
C TYR A 273 -21.30 -4.50 4.41
N LYS A 274 -22.03 -5.07 3.44
CA LYS A 274 -23.49 -5.13 3.45
C LYS A 274 -24.02 -5.94 4.64
N GLN A 275 -23.36 -7.05 4.97
CA GLN A 275 -23.72 -7.88 6.12
C GLN A 275 -23.53 -7.15 7.45
N ILE A 276 -22.46 -6.36 7.61
CA ILE A 276 -22.28 -5.54 8.81
C ILE A 276 -23.33 -4.42 8.86
N LEU A 277 -23.66 -3.82 7.72
CA LEU A 277 -24.64 -2.73 7.67
C LEU A 277 -26.07 -3.21 8.04
N SER A 278 -26.43 -4.45 7.71
CA SER A 278 -27.76 -5.00 7.99
C SER A 278 -27.94 -5.53 9.41
N VAL A 279 -26.86 -5.64 10.18
CA VAL A 279 -26.88 -6.17 11.55
C VAL A 279 -27.72 -5.29 12.46
N GLY A 280 -28.50 -5.89 13.36
CA GLY A 280 -29.37 -5.16 14.30
C GLY A 280 -30.65 -4.56 13.68
N MET A 281 -30.78 -4.45 12.35
CA MET A 281 -31.96 -3.85 11.68
C MET A 281 -33.28 -4.58 11.99
N ASN A 282 -33.23 -5.87 12.32
CA ASN A 282 -34.41 -6.67 12.62
C ASN A 282 -34.86 -6.56 14.09
N ASN A 283 -34.11 -5.88 14.95
CA ASN A 283 -34.38 -5.78 16.38
C ASN A 283 -34.89 -4.37 16.73
N THR A 284 -36.18 -4.25 17.08
CA THR A 284 -36.88 -2.97 17.31
C THR A 284 -36.46 -2.20 18.59
N GLY A 285 -35.35 -2.57 19.23
CA GLY A 285 -34.83 -1.92 20.44
C GLY A 285 -33.33 -1.65 20.42
N VAL A 286 -32.66 -1.88 19.29
CA VAL A 286 -31.22 -1.62 19.14
C VAL A 286 -31.00 -0.16 18.74
N ASP A 287 -30.20 0.55 19.52
CA ASP A 287 -29.69 1.87 19.13
C ASP A 287 -28.57 1.69 18.10
N MET A 288 -28.92 1.83 16.81
CA MET A 288 -27.98 1.69 15.69
C MET A 288 -26.90 2.79 15.67
N GLU A 289 -27.15 3.93 16.32
CA GLU A 289 -26.19 5.02 16.43
C GLU A 289 -25.20 4.81 17.59
N SER A 290 -25.44 3.81 18.44
CA SER A 290 -24.55 3.49 19.56
C SER A 290 -23.11 3.28 19.05
N PRO A 291 -22.09 3.82 19.75
CA PRO A 291 -20.69 3.69 19.36
C PRO A 291 -20.23 2.24 19.20
N GLU A 292 -20.84 1.29 19.92
CA GLU A 292 -20.57 -0.13 19.84
C GLU A 292 -20.94 -0.74 18.47
N ILE A 293 -21.95 -0.18 17.79
CA ILE A 293 -22.45 -0.66 16.48
C ILE A 293 -21.91 0.21 15.34
N SER A 294 -22.04 1.54 15.44
CA SER A 294 -21.64 2.46 14.38
C SER A 294 -20.13 2.43 14.09
N ASN A 295 -19.30 2.05 15.07
CA ASN A 295 -17.85 1.89 14.87
C ASN A 295 -17.40 0.51 14.35
N ILE A 296 -18.30 -0.45 14.11
CA ILE A 296 -17.89 -1.78 13.61
C ILE A 296 -17.22 -1.65 12.23
N ILE A 297 -17.84 -0.93 11.29
CA ILE A 297 -17.25 -0.74 9.95
C ILE A 297 -15.94 0.08 10.02
N PRO A 298 -15.88 1.26 10.67
CA PRO A 298 -14.63 2.00 10.83
C PRO A 298 -13.50 1.19 11.46
N SER A 299 -13.79 0.37 12.48
CA SER A 299 -12.78 -0.47 13.13
C SER A 299 -12.33 -1.65 12.27
N VAL A 300 -13.21 -2.24 11.46
CA VAL A 300 -12.83 -3.24 10.45
C VAL A 300 -11.95 -2.65 9.36
N VAL A 301 -12.31 -1.47 8.83
CA VAL A 301 -11.48 -0.75 7.84
C VAL A 301 -10.09 -0.50 8.42
N GLU A 302 -10.03 0.02 9.65
CA GLU A 302 -8.78 0.33 10.31
C GLU A 302 -7.94 -0.93 10.60
N LYS A 303 -8.52 -2.00 11.15
CA LYS A 303 -7.77 -3.17 11.66
C LYS A 303 -7.62 -4.32 10.66
N VAL A 304 -8.33 -4.31 9.53
CA VAL A 304 -8.27 -5.38 8.51
C VAL A 304 -7.88 -4.83 7.14
N VAL A 305 -8.56 -3.77 6.67
CA VAL A 305 -8.33 -3.22 5.33
C VAL A 305 -6.99 -2.48 5.24
N LEU A 306 -6.68 -1.57 6.19
CA LEU A 306 -5.41 -0.84 6.18
C LEU A 306 -4.18 -1.77 6.26
N PRO A 307 -4.13 -2.81 7.12
CA PRO A 307 -3.02 -3.77 7.11
C PRO A 307 -2.85 -4.49 5.78
N LYS A 308 -3.95 -4.85 5.09
CA LYS A 308 -3.90 -5.45 3.74
C LYS A 308 -3.29 -4.47 2.72
N ILE A 309 -3.65 -3.19 2.79
CA ILE A 309 -3.06 -2.15 1.94
C ILE A 309 -1.57 -1.99 2.26
N ALA A 310 -1.18 -1.89 3.53
CA ALA A 310 0.21 -1.77 3.94
C ALA A 310 1.06 -2.95 3.42
N LYS A 311 0.55 -4.18 3.50
CA LYS A 311 1.19 -5.37 2.91
C LYS A 311 1.32 -5.24 1.39
N THR A 312 0.26 -4.81 0.70
CA THR A 312 0.25 -4.59 -0.74
C THR A 312 1.28 -3.54 -1.17
N ILE A 313 1.47 -2.47 -0.39
CA ILE A 313 2.48 -1.43 -0.65
C ILE A 313 3.89 -2.01 -0.53
N ARG A 314 4.19 -2.76 0.55
CA ARG A 314 5.52 -3.33 0.77
C ARG A 314 5.91 -4.35 -0.30
N GLU A 315 4.96 -5.18 -0.72
CA GLU A 315 5.25 -6.34 -1.56
C GLU A 315 5.01 -6.11 -3.05
N GLN A 316 4.05 -5.25 -3.40
CA GLN A 316 3.50 -5.20 -4.76
C GLN A 316 3.66 -3.84 -5.43
N TRP A 317 3.59 -2.74 -4.67
CA TRP A 317 3.69 -1.39 -5.24
C TRP A 317 5.09 -1.12 -5.83
N ASN A 318 5.07 -0.61 -7.06
CA ASN A 318 6.23 -0.15 -7.82
C ASN A 318 6.18 1.39 -7.91
N PRO A 319 7.05 2.12 -7.17
CA PRO A 319 7.07 3.59 -7.19
C PRO A 319 7.31 4.20 -8.57
N LEU A 320 7.96 3.47 -9.48
CA LEU A 320 8.13 3.89 -10.87
C LEU A 320 6.92 3.61 -11.76
N SER A 321 5.81 3.07 -11.24
CA SER A 321 4.55 2.92 -11.98
C SER A 321 3.55 4.00 -11.57
N LEU A 322 3.47 5.06 -12.39
CA LEU A 322 2.58 6.20 -12.14
C LEU A 322 1.11 5.78 -11.99
N ARG A 323 0.66 4.80 -12.80
CA ARG A 323 -0.69 4.23 -12.71
C ARG A 323 -0.96 3.62 -11.33
N GLN A 324 -0.03 2.82 -10.81
CA GLN A 324 -0.19 2.22 -9.48
C GLN A 324 -0.21 3.28 -8.39
N SER A 325 0.66 4.29 -8.46
CA SER A 325 0.73 5.38 -7.48
C SER A 325 -0.53 6.24 -7.47
N MET A 326 -1.08 6.56 -8.64
CA MET A 326 -2.38 7.24 -8.75
C MET A 326 -3.51 6.41 -8.16
N ASN A 327 -3.58 5.12 -8.50
CA ASN A 327 -4.63 4.22 -8.01
C ASN A 327 -4.56 4.05 -6.49
N LEU A 328 -3.37 3.83 -5.95
CA LEU A 328 -3.15 3.73 -4.51
C LEU A 328 -3.55 5.01 -3.78
N SER A 329 -3.14 6.17 -4.31
CA SER A 329 -3.52 7.47 -3.74
C SER A 329 -5.05 7.67 -3.75
N LYS A 330 -5.74 7.30 -4.83
CA LYS A 330 -7.22 7.37 -4.90
C LYS A 330 -7.88 6.50 -3.83
N VAL A 331 -7.42 5.25 -3.67
CA VAL A 331 -7.95 4.35 -2.63
C VAL A 331 -7.73 4.95 -1.25
N LEU A 332 -6.53 5.44 -0.94
CA LEU A 332 -6.22 5.98 0.38
C LEU A 332 -6.97 7.28 0.69
N ASN A 333 -7.07 8.21 -0.28
CA ASN A 333 -7.86 9.43 -0.11
C ASN A 333 -9.36 9.13 0.06
N SER A 334 -9.87 8.14 -0.68
CA SER A 334 -11.25 7.67 -0.51
C SER A 334 -11.46 7.15 0.92
N LEU A 335 -10.57 6.30 1.44
CA LEU A 335 -10.68 5.80 2.81
C LEU A 335 -10.58 6.90 3.87
N ALA A 336 -9.59 7.80 3.74
CA ALA A 336 -9.43 8.93 4.66
C ALA A 336 -10.62 9.90 4.64
N GLY A 337 -11.28 10.06 3.49
CA GLY A 337 -12.48 10.90 3.36
C GLY A 337 -13.76 10.29 3.93
N HIS A 338 -13.92 8.96 3.86
CA HIS A 338 -15.12 8.27 4.33
C HIS A 338 -15.06 7.84 5.80
N TYR A 339 -13.85 7.58 6.33
CA TYR A 339 -13.68 7.01 7.66
C TYR A 339 -12.83 7.93 8.54
N PRO A 340 -13.43 8.65 9.51
CA PRO A 340 -12.70 9.56 10.39
C PRO A 340 -11.58 8.88 11.18
N THR A 341 -11.66 7.56 11.41
CA THR A 341 -10.61 6.76 12.07
C THR A 341 -9.36 6.56 11.20
N VAL A 342 -9.44 6.78 9.89
CA VAL A 342 -8.33 6.66 8.95
C VAL A 342 -7.60 8.00 8.86
N ASN A 343 -6.83 8.31 9.91
CA ASN A 343 -6.09 9.57 10.04
C ASN A 343 -4.71 9.35 10.67
N ALA A 344 -3.92 10.41 10.82
CA ALA A 344 -2.56 10.35 11.34
C ALA A 344 -2.44 9.84 12.80
N SER A 345 -3.52 9.84 13.57
CA SER A 345 -3.57 9.28 14.93
C SER A 345 -3.73 7.75 14.93
N SER A 346 -4.17 7.14 13.81
CA SER A 346 -4.27 5.68 13.69
C SER A 346 -2.91 5.05 13.46
N LYS A 347 -2.56 4.07 14.31
CA LYS A 347 -1.35 3.24 14.15
C LYS A 347 -1.33 2.52 12.79
N GLN A 348 -2.49 2.05 12.32
CA GLN A 348 -2.58 1.32 11.07
C GLN A 348 -2.41 2.26 9.86
N MET A 349 -2.93 3.48 9.93
CA MET A 349 -2.67 4.49 8.91
C MET A 349 -1.20 4.92 8.89
N LEU A 350 -0.58 5.12 10.06
CA LEU A 350 0.86 5.39 10.16
C LEU A 350 1.70 4.27 9.54
N ASP A 351 1.30 3.01 9.73
CA ASP A 351 1.98 1.86 9.12
C ASP A 351 1.87 1.87 7.58
N VAL A 352 0.72 2.27 7.03
CA VAL A 352 0.54 2.51 5.59
C VAL A 352 1.47 3.61 5.10
N LEU A 353 1.50 4.76 5.77
CA LEU A 353 2.35 5.90 5.39
C LEU A 353 3.84 5.54 5.45
N ASN A 354 4.27 4.83 6.50
CA ASN A 354 5.63 4.33 6.64
C ASN A 354 5.99 3.32 5.54
N ALA A 355 5.05 2.46 5.13
CA ALA A 355 5.27 1.54 4.01
C ALA A 355 5.48 2.30 2.69
N ILE A 356 4.74 3.39 2.45
CA ILE A 356 4.94 4.24 1.26
C ILE A 356 6.31 4.89 1.32
N TYR A 357 6.66 5.53 2.43
CA TYR A 357 7.94 6.20 2.61
C TYR A 357 9.12 5.24 2.41
N ALA A 358 9.11 4.10 3.10
CA ALA A 358 10.19 3.11 3.01
C ALA A 358 10.35 2.57 1.57
N ARG A 359 9.22 2.29 0.89
CA ARG A 359 9.25 1.76 -0.48
C ARG A 359 9.69 2.83 -1.49
N ALA A 360 9.26 4.07 -1.32
CA ALA A 360 9.70 5.21 -2.12
C ALA A 360 11.21 5.45 -1.96
N LYS A 361 11.70 5.51 -0.71
CA LYS A 361 13.12 5.69 -0.40
C LYS A 361 13.99 4.59 -1.01
N ALA A 362 13.59 3.32 -0.86
CA ALA A 362 14.30 2.21 -1.48
C ALA A 362 14.37 2.35 -3.02
N SER A 363 13.29 2.80 -3.67
CA SER A 363 13.31 3.02 -5.12
C SER A 363 14.15 4.23 -5.54
N ILE A 364 14.19 5.29 -4.73
CA ILE A 364 15.11 6.41 -4.95
C ILE A 364 16.56 5.91 -4.89
N GLU A 365 16.90 5.08 -3.90
CA GLU A 365 18.27 4.60 -3.69
C GLU A 365 18.73 3.58 -4.72
N GLU A 366 17.84 2.66 -5.12
CA GLU A 366 18.18 1.49 -5.95
C GLU A 366 17.77 1.61 -7.42
N ASP A 367 16.78 2.45 -7.76
CA ASP A 367 16.24 2.57 -9.11
C ASP A 367 16.53 3.93 -9.80
N THR A 368 17.10 4.91 -9.08
CA THR A 368 17.61 6.14 -9.73
C THR A 368 19.08 5.99 -10.08
N PHE A 369 19.41 6.31 -11.32
CA PHE A 369 20.76 6.16 -11.86
C PHE A 369 21.04 7.29 -12.85
N VAL A 370 22.21 7.91 -12.75
CA VAL A 370 22.68 8.89 -13.73
C VAL A 370 24.01 8.40 -14.29
N PRO A 371 24.08 8.10 -15.60
CA PRO A 371 25.33 7.69 -16.21
C PRO A 371 26.30 8.87 -16.32
N LEU A 372 27.57 8.62 -16.02
CA LEU A 372 28.65 9.60 -16.13
C LEU A 372 29.45 9.33 -17.40
N TYR A 373 29.16 10.09 -18.46
CA TYR A 373 29.87 10.02 -19.74
C TYR A 373 30.60 11.34 -20.02
N SER A 374 31.58 11.30 -20.92
CA SER A 374 32.21 12.53 -21.41
C SER A 374 31.23 13.36 -22.24
N LYS A 375 31.49 14.65 -22.35
CA LYS A 375 30.64 15.56 -23.13
C LYS A 375 30.59 15.15 -24.61
N GLU A 376 31.72 14.75 -25.16
CA GLU A 376 31.86 14.29 -26.54
C GLU A 376 31.03 13.03 -26.79
N ALA A 377 31.01 12.10 -25.82
CA ALA A 377 30.21 10.89 -25.92
C ALA A 377 28.71 11.21 -25.91
N ILE A 378 28.26 12.16 -25.09
CA ILE A 378 26.85 12.58 -25.02
C ILE A 378 26.41 13.28 -26.31
N GLU A 379 27.25 14.17 -26.85
CA GLU A 379 26.96 14.94 -28.06
C GLU A 379 27.00 14.06 -29.32
N SER A 380 27.72 12.95 -29.31
CA SER A 380 27.80 12.00 -30.43
C SER A 380 26.58 11.05 -30.46
N PRO A 381 25.69 11.14 -31.47
CA PRO A 381 24.52 10.27 -31.53
C PRO A 381 24.87 8.78 -31.70
N ALA A 382 26.05 8.48 -32.24
CA ALA A 382 26.51 7.12 -32.49
C ALA A 382 26.76 6.30 -31.21
N THR A 383 27.00 6.95 -30.07
CA THR A 383 27.27 6.26 -28.80
C THR A 383 25.99 5.84 -28.07
N GLY A 384 24.86 6.51 -28.36
CA GLY A 384 23.61 6.38 -27.60
C GLY A 384 23.66 6.97 -26.18
N CYS A 385 24.79 7.53 -25.74
CA CYS A 385 24.99 8.04 -24.37
C CYS A 385 24.00 9.15 -24.02
N GLY A 386 23.80 10.13 -24.91
CA GLY A 386 22.85 11.23 -24.68
C GLY A 386 21.40 10.74 -24.58
N ALA A 387 20.98 9.82 -25.46
CA ALA A 387 19.64 9.25 -25.42
C ALA A 387 19.37 8.46 -24.12
N PHE A 388 20.38 7.73 -23.63
CA PHE A 388 20.27 6.99 -22.37
C PHE A 388 20.26 7.92 -21.15
N LEU A 389 21.06 8.99 -21.15
CA LEU A 389 21.03 10.03 -20.12
C LEU A 389 19.63 10.68 -20.05
N ASP A 390 19.06 11.02 -21.20
CA ASP A 390 17.71 11.57 -21.32
C ASP A 390 16.66 10.60 -20.76
N GLN A 391 16.79 9.31 -21.07
CA GLN A 391 15.89 8.29 -20.53
C GLN A 391 15.93 8.25 -19.00
N GLN A 392 17.12 8.36 -18.39
CA GLN A 392 17.26 8.39 -16.94
C GLN A 392 16.72 9.68 -16.30
N PHE A 393 16.89 10.81 -16.99
CA PHE A 393 16.25 12.07 -16.60
C PHE A 393 14.72 11.91 -16.53
N TRP A 394 14.09 11.41 -17.59
CA TRP A 394 12.63 11.25 -17.62
C TRP A 394 12.12 10.17 -16.66
N ASN A 395 12.89 9.11 -16.40
CA ASN A 395 12.61 8.16 -15.31
C ASN A 395 12.55 8.89 -13.95
N SER A 396 13.48 9.81 -13.70
CA SER A 396 13.52 10.61 -12.45
C SER A 396 12.30 11.53 -12.33
N ILE A 397 11.91 12.21 -13.41
CA ILE A 397 10.66 13.01 -13.45
C ILE A 397 9.43 12.12 -13.18
N LYS A 398 9.40 10.91 -13.75
CA LYS A 398 8.29 9.98 -13.52
C LYS A 398 8.19 9.51 -12.07
N LEU A 399 9.33 9.29 -11.41
CA LEU A 399 9.34 8.96 -9.98
C LEU A 399 8.80 10.14 -9.16
N MET A 400 9.23 11.37 -9.46
CA MET A 400 8.68 12.59 -8.85
C MET A 400 7.16 12.69 -9.01
N ARG A 401 6.63 12.47 -10.22
CA ARG A 401 5.17 12.40 -10.50
C ARG A 401 4.46 11.39 -9.61
N SER A 402 5.07 10.23 -9.45
CA SER A 402 4.51 9.13 -8.67
C SER A 402 4.48 9.44 -7.18
N LEU A 403 5.51 10.09 -6.64
CA LEU A 403 5.54 10.53 -5.24
C LEU A 403 4.57 11.68 -4.98
N ARG A 404 4.43 12.61 -5.92
CA ARG A 404 3.48 13.73 -5.82
C ARG A 404 2.03 13.26 -5.68
N CYS A 405 1.69 12.07 -6.17
CA CYS A 405 0.35 11.48 -5.97
C CYS A 405 -0.05 11.41 -4.48
N PHE A 406 0.90 11.38 -3.56
CA PHE A 406 0.67 11.27 -2.11
C PHE A 406 0.69 12.61 -1.36
N ARG A 407 0.67 13.75 -2.07
CA ARG A 407 0.71 15.11 -1.49
C ARG A 407 -0.31 15.37 -0.38
N TYR A 408 -1.50 14.79 -0.49
CA TYR A 408 -2.58 14.98 0.48
C TYR A 408 -2.58 13.93 1.61
N LEU A 409 -1.61 13.02 1.60
CA LEU A 409 -1.49 11.91 2.57
C LEU A 409 -0.18 11.98 3.36
N ILE A 410 0.92 12.37 2.71
CA ILE A 410 2.25 12.53 3.30
C ILE A 410 2.53 14.03 3.44
N SER A 411 3.19 14.42 4.54
CA SER A 411 3.53 15.82 4.79
C SER A 411 4.46 16.40 3.72
N ASP A 412 4.28 17.69 3.45
CA ASP A 412 5.09 18.43 2.48
C ASP A 412 6.59 18.33 2.78
N ASN A 413 7.00 18.47 4.05
CA ASN A 413 8.40 18.35 4.46
C ASN A 413 9.03 17.00 4.07
N CYS A 414 8.27 15.91 4.17
CA CYS A 414 8.73 14.56 3.87
C CYS A 414 8.81 14.32 2.36
N LEU A 415 7.80 14.78 1.61
CA LEU A 415 7.81 14.72 0.14
C LEU A 415 8.91 15.59 -0.45
N GLU A 416 9.10 16.79 0.09
CA GLU A 416 10.16 17.71 -0.32
C GLU A 416 11.55 17.11 -0.09
N GLU A 417 11.78 16.45 1.06
CA GLU A 417 13.03 15.72 1.30
C GLU A 417 13.25 14.60 0.27
N MET A 418 12.26 13.74 0.03
CA MET A 418 12.38 12.64 -0.93
C MET A 418 12.58 13.14 -2.37
N MET A 419 11.87 14.20 -2.76
CA MET A 419 11.90 14.71 -4.13
C MET A 419 13.11 15.59 -4.38
N ILE A 420 13.37 16.58 -3.52
CA ILE A 420 14.44 17.56 -3.74
C ILE A 420 15.81 16.94 -3.42
N GLU A 421 16.00 16.41 -2.21
CA GLU A 421 17.28 15.82 -1.84
C GLU A 421 17.47 14.45 -2.50
N GLY A 422 16.44 13.61 -2.46
CA GLY A 422 16.53 12.23 -2.96
C GLY A 422 16.62 12.11 -4.48
N ILE A 423 15.93 12.96 -5.24
CA ILE A 423 15.82 12.82 -6.70
C ILE A 423 16.44 14.02 -7.43
N VAL A 424 16.07 15.26 -7.08
CA VAL A 424 16.51 16.43 -7.83
C VAL A 424 18.01 16.63 -7.70
N ASN A 425 18.51 16.73 -6.47
CA ASN A 425 19.93 16.98 -6.20
C ASN A 425 20.81 15.78 -6.58
N ARG A 426 20.34 14.56 -6.33
CA ARG A 426 21.09 13.34 -6.61
C ARG A 426 21.13 12.97 -8.10
N SER A 427 20.06 13.24 -8.85
CA SER A 427 19.91 12.69 -10.20
C SER A 427 19.58 13.75 -11.27
N VAL A 428 18.54 14.56 -11.05
CA VAL A 428 18.04 15.50 -12.06
C VAL A 428 19.06 16.58 -12.39
N VAL A 429 19.63 17.23 -11.36
CA VAL A 429 20.62 18.30 -11.54
C VAL A 429 21.85 17.77 -12.26
N LEU A 430 22.36 16.60 -11.87
CA LEU A 430 23.49 15.96 -12.54
C LEU A 430 23.17 15.68 -14.01
N ALA A 431 22.02 15.05 -14.29
CA ALA A 431 21.64 14.73 -15.67
C ALA A 431 21.54 15.97 -16.56
N LEU A 432 20.99 17.07 -16.04
CA LEU A 432 20.90 18.35 -16.75
C LEU A 432 22.28 19.01 -16.95
N GLN A 433 23.20 18.90 -15.99
CA GLN A 433 24.56 19.42 -16.15
C GLN A 433 25.31 18.72 -17.30
N PHE A 434 25.08 17.42 -17.48
CA PHE A 434 25.69 16.63 -18.55
C PHE A 434 24.98 16.78 -19.91
N SER A 435 23.72 17.23 -19.95
CA SER A 435 22.91 17.34 -21.18
C SER A 435 23.30 18.48 -22.15
N GLY A 436 24.34 19.26 -21.84
CA GLY A 436 24.76 20.41 -22.66
C GLY A 436 23.80 21.61 -22.54
N ILE A 437 24.20 22.64 -21.79
CA ILE A 437 23.32 23.78 -21.47
C ILE A 437 22.81 24.54 -22.70
N THR A 438 23.56 24.53 -23.80
CA THR A 438 23.21 25.24 -25.05
C THR A 438 22.12 24.55 -25.87
N ASP A 439 21.80 23.28 -25.56
CA ASP A 439 20.79 22.50 -26.27
C ASP A 439 19.37 23.09 -26.00
N PRO A 440 18.59 23.45 -27.04
CA PRO A 440 17.20 23.85 -26.88
C PRO A 440 16.32 22.86 -26.10
N ALA A 441 16.64 21.56 -26.11
CA ALA A 441 15.93 20.54 -25.35
C ALA A 441 16.03 20.71 -23.83
N MET A 442 16.95 21.55 -23.34
CA MET A 442 17.11 21.87 -21.92
C MET A 442 15.88 22.56 -21.33
N LEU A 443 15.25 23.47 -22.08
CA LEU A 443 14.12 24.25 -21.56
C LEU A 443 12.90 23.38 -21.21
N PRO A 444 12.41 22.48 -22.10
CA PRO A 444 11.35 21.53 -21.73
C PRO A 444 11.71 20.64 -20.54
N LYS A 445 12.97 20.22 -20.42
CA LYS A 445 13.44 19.42 -19.28
C LYS A 445 13.35 20.22 -17.98
N CYS A 446 13.86 21.46 -17.95
CA CYS A 446 13.77 22.33 -16.78
C CYS A 446 12.31 22.59 -16.38
N MET A 447 11.43 22.85 -17.35
CA MET A 447 10.00 23.04 -17.08
C MET A 447 9.35 21.78 -16.48
N ALA A 448 9.70 20.59 -16.99
CA ALA A 448 9.20 19.33 -16.44
C ALA A 448 9.61 19.12 -14.97
N VAL A 449 10.79 19.62 -14.55
CA VAL A 449 11.18 19.59 -13.12
C VAL A 449 10.28 20.52 -12.30
N LEU A 450 10.07 21.74 -12.77
CA LEU A 450 9.24 22.74 -12.08
C LEU A 450 7.79 22.27 -11.93
N GLU A 451 7.23 21.59 -12.95
CA GLU A 451 5.87 21.04 -12.91
C GLU A 451 5.66 19.99 -11.82
N GLU A 452 6.72 19.35 -11.36
CA GLU A 452 6.67 18.36 -10.28
C GLU A 452 6.88 18.97 -8.90
N ILE A 453 7.37 20.22 -8.80
CA ILE A 453 7.58 20.92 -7.53
C ILE A 453 6.34 21.76 -7.22
N PRO A 454 5.56 21.43 -6.18
CA PRO A 454 4.39 22.20 -5.79
C PRO A 454 4.74 23.65 -5.46
N THR A 455 3.99 24.60 -6.02
CA THR A 455 4.22 26.04 -5.78
C THR A 455 4.03 26.44 -4.32
N SER A 456 3.25 25.69 -3.55
CA SER A 456 3.08 25.86 -2.10
C SER A 456 4.33 25.56 -1.27
N TRP A 457 5.35 24.90 -1.85
CA TRP A 457 6.66 24.76 -1.20
C TRP A 457 7.51 26.03 -1.34
N LEU A 458 7.03 27.04 -2.07
CA LEU A 458 7.76 28.26 -2.37
C LEU A 458 7.06 29.51 -1.79
N PRO A 459 7.81 30.48 -1.22
CA PRO A 459 9.26 30.46 -0.98
C PRO A 459 9.66 29.37 0.01
N THR A 460 10.79 28.70 -0.25
CA THR A 460 11.18 27.49 0.48
C THR A 460 11.73 27.82 1.87
N PHE A 461 11.41 26.97 2.85
CA PHE A 461 12.02 26.98 4.17
C PHE A 461 13.41 26.34 4.19
N ARG A 462 13.85 25.76 3.07
CA ARG A 462 15.18 25.13 2.90
C ARG A 462 15.90 25.67 1.65
N PRO A 463 16.29 26.96 1.59
CA PRO A 463 16.94 27.53 0.40
C PRO A 463 18.19 26.76 -0.06
N ALA A 464 18.96 26.21 0.90
CA ALA A 464 20.14 25.39 0.60
C ALA A 464 19.83 24.17 -0.26
N SER A 465 18.69 23.49 -0.03
CA SER A 465 18.26 22.32 -0.79
C SER A 465 17.99 22.62 -2.26
N TYR A 466 17.62 23.86 -2.59
CA TYR A 466 17.31 24.28 -3.96
C TYR A 466 18.49 24.97 -4.66
N GLN A 467 19.59 25.24 -3.95
CA GLN A 467 20.69 26.06 -4.46
C GLN A 467 21.30 25.49 -5.74
N SER A 468 21.53 24.18 -5.81
CA SER A 468 22.10 23.51 -6.98
C SER A 468 21.18 23.60 -8.20
N LEU A 469 19.87 23.41 -8.01
CA LEU A 469 18.88 23.57 -9.07
C LEU A 469 18.80 25.04 -9.52
N ALA A 470 18.68 25.98 -8.58
CA ALA A 470 18.57 27.40 -8.88
C ALA A 470 19.80 27.94 -9.65
N SER A 471 21.01 27.52 -9.25
CA SER A 471 22.25 27.86 -9.96
C SER A 471 22.27 27.34 -11.39
N LEU A 472 21.87 26.07 -11.59
CA LEU A 472 21.77 25.47 -12.91
C LEU A 472 20.75 26.20 -13.79
N LEU A 473 19.56 26.50 -13.25
CA LEU A 473 18.51 27.24 -13.96
C LEU A 473 18.99 28.65 -14.35
N GLY A 474 19.73 29.34 -13.48
CA GLY A 474 20.32 30.65 -13.79
C GLY A 474 21.27 30.61 -15.00
N ARG A 475 22.07 29.54 -15.12
CA ARG A 475 22.93 29.31 -16.29
C ARG A 475 22.11 29.05 -17.56
N VAL A 476 21.08 28.20 -17.48
CA VAL A 476 20.18 27.90 -18.61
C VAL A 476 19.45 29.17 -19.08
N ILE A 477 18.96 29.99 -18.15
CA ILE A 477 18.29 31.26 -18.46
C ILE A 477 19.24 32.17 -19.23
N THR A 478 20.47 32.35 -18.77
CA THR A 478 21.47 33.21 -19.43
C THR A 478 21.69 32.80 -20.89
N GLU A 479 21.81 31.50 -21.14
CA GLU A 479 22.07 30.96 -22.48
C GLU A 479 20.85 31.08 -23.42
N HIS A 480 19.64 30.87 -22.91
CA HIS A 480 18.44 30.77 -23.75
C HIS A 480 17.53 32.01 -23.76
N LYS A 481 17.86 33.05 -22.98
CA LYS A 481 17.02 34.27 -22.82
C LYS A 481 16.64 34.96 -24.14
N SER A 482 17.53 34.90 -25.15
CA SER A 482 17.30 35.49 -26.46
C SER A 482 16.35 34.67 -27.34
N ARG A 483 16.25 33.35 -27.11
CA ARG A 483 15.47 32.42 -27.93
C ARG A 483 14.06 32.17 -27.38
N GLU A 484 13.95 31.95 -26.07
CA GLU A 484 12.66 31.65 -25.40
C GLU A 484 12.44 32.52 -24.17
N ARG A 485 12.11 33.79 -24.40
CA ARG A 485 11.97 34.78 -23.33
C ARG A 485 10.93 34.41 -22.28
N ASP A 486 9.79 33.85 -22.68
CA ASP A 486 8.69 33.57 -21.75
C ASP A 486 8.93 32.34 -20.88
N THR A 487 9.53 31.28 -21.44
CA THR A 487 9.99 30.12 -20.66
C THR A 487 11.05 30.56 -19.65
N CYS A 488 12.03 31.35 -20.08
CA CYS A 488 13.07 31.88 -19.19
C CYS A 488 12.51 32.79 -18.08
N LYS A 489 11.43 33.56 -18.31
CA LYS A 489 10.77 34.33 -17.24
C LYS A 489 10.21 33.43 -16.16
N LYS A 490 9.53 32.33 -16.53
CA LYS A 490 8.98 31.36 -15.57
C LYS A 490 10.08 30.70 -14.74
N LEU A 491 11.18 30.30 -15.39
CA LEU A 491 12.35 29.78 -14.69
C LEU A 491 12.94 30.82 -13.73
N GLN A 492 13.04 32.09 -14.15
CA GLN A 492 13.55 33.16 -13.31
C GLN A 492 12.65 33.41 -12.09
N GLU A 493 11.33 33.38 -12.25
CA GLU A 493 10.38 33.50 -11.15
C GLU A 493 10.59 32.39 -10.11
N PHE A 494 10.74 31.14 -10.56
CA PHE A 494 11.06 30.02 -9.69
C PHE A 494 12.39 30.20 -8.94
N VAL A 495 13.46 30.63 -9.64
CA VAL A 495 14.76 30.91 -9.03
C VAL A 495 14.65 31.99 -7.95
N ASN A 496 13.91 33.07 -8.23
CA ASN A 496 13.68 34.15 -7.27
C ASN A 496 12.95 33.64 -6.03
N LEU A 497 11.94 32.77 -6.20
CA LEU A 497 11.20 32.17 -5.09
C LEU A 497 12.05 31.21 -4.25
N CYS A 498 13.02 30.51 -4.85
CA CYS A 498 13.95 29.64 -4.12
C CYS A 498 14.94 30.45 -3.26
N GLN A 499 15.27 31.67 -3.67
CA GLN A 499 16.26 32.54 -3.03
C GLN A 499 15.63 33.53 -2.03
N LYS A 500 14.31 33.68 -2.04
CA LYS A 500 13.60 34.59 -1.15
C LYS A 500 13.56 33.99 0.26
N GLU A 501 14.01 34.75 1.25
CA GLU A 501 13.84 34.34 2.65
C GLU A 501 12.34 34.18 2.97
N PRO A 502 11.93 33.08 3.63
CA PRO A 502 10.54 32.91 4.05
C PRO A 502 10.20 34.01 5.07
N ILE A 503 9.10 34.72 4.84
CA ILE A 503 8.58 35.69 5.80
C ILE A 503 8.31 34.92 7.09
N LYS A 504 9.01 35.26 8.17
CA LYS A 504 8.74 34.73 9.52
C LYS A 504 7.29 35.04 9.85
N LYS A 505 6.39 34.07 9.68
CA LYS A 505 5.07 34.15 10.33
C LYS A 505 5.33 33.89 11.80
N GLU A 506 5.11 34.90 12.64
CA GLU A 506 4.99 34.69 14.08
C GLU A 506 3.99 33.56 14.33
N PRO A 507 4.27 32.64 15.26
CA PRO A 507 3.31 31.60 15.61
C PRO A 507 2.00 32.28 16.04
N PRO A 508 0.83 31.73 15.64
CA PRO A 508 -0.42 32.22 16.19
C PRO A 508 -0.38 32.06 17.71
N THR A 509 -0.57 33.18 18.42
CA THR A 509 -0.69 33.27 19.89
C THR A 509 -1.80 32.40 20.43
#